data_AF-A0A4Z2B8A6-F1
#
_entry.id   AF-A0A4Z2B8A6-F1
#
_cell.length_a   1.000
_cell.length_b   1.000
_cell.length_c   1.000
_cell.angle_alpha   90.00
_cell.angle_beta   90.00
_cell.angle_gamma   90.00
#
_symmetry.space_group_name_H-M   'P 1'
#
loop_
_entity.id
_entity.type
_entity.pdbx_description
1 polymer ?
#
loop_
_entity_poly.entity_id
_entity_poly.type
_entity_poly.pdbx_seq_one_letter_code
_entity_poly.pdbx_strand_id
1 'polypeptide(L)'
;MEEEVRQMQETIQDMERSCDLLYAPYEPDPNHSPVCRNLTQKQGYLYIRNKTGLVSSTWERQYFFTQGGNLMQQGRGEVAGSLVTDLDNSSVMAVDCDDRRFCFQVTSFDGKKMVTLQSESRKDCEEWIATINNISRRIYLSENAEELAARVNQSALEAVTPSPSFQQRHESLRPGSKGRVARAGSISSVGSEPSPALSVLSLDALVAPGTPIQFDIISPVSEENSGQNKTIAPSGRRSNPFGESTDDAEDSEDSILHQLFIVRFLGCMEVKTIESADVISETMRQILAARAIHNIFRMTESHLLFPLSTVHQSSSHQDNKRLFGFVLQSGAAQGDNRAVCYIFESNNEGEKICDSIGLAKQIAFHSEMGRQEVEKKKEQEKAKEKQQEELSKQRQIEKDLEEQSRLIAASSRSSNQPGPDGQFLVLSSSQSEDSDTGEEGKKKGESEA
;
A
#
# COMPACT_ATOMS: atom_id res chain seq x y z
N MET A 1 -55.09 54.90 0.54
CA MET A 1 -55.96 53.72 0.37
C MET A 1 -55.50 52.86 -0.79
N GLU A 2 -55.64 53.25 -2.07
CA GLU A 2 -55.20 52.39 -3.20
C GLU A 2 -53.70 52.05 -3.16
N GLU A 3 -52.86 53.00 -2.77
CA GLU A 3 -51.40 52.82 -2.67
C GLU A 3 -51.00 51.94 -1.48
N GLU A 4 -51.69 52.06 -0.34
CA GLU A 4 -51.55 51.18 0.83
C GLU A 4 -52.01 49.75 0.50
N VAL A 5 -53.07 49.60 -0.30
CA VAL A 5 -53.54 48.28 -0.79
C VAL A 5 -52.51 47.63 -1.71
N ARG A 6 -51.86 48.40 -2.61
CA ARG A 6 -50.73 47.87 -3.41
C ARG A 6 -49.56 47.45 -2.53
N GLN A 7 -49.15 48.29 -1.58
CA GLN A 7 -48.01 48.00 -0.71
C GLN A 7 -48.28 46.76 0.18
N MET A 8 -49.52 46.59 0.64
CA MET A 8 -49.98 45.38 1.32
C MET A 8 -49.98 44.15 0.40
N GLN A 9 -50.44 44.28 -0.85
CA GLN A 9 -50.41 43.18 -1.84
C GLN A 9 -48.98 42.76 -2.20
N GLU A 10 -48.07 43.72 -2.34
CA GLU A 10 -46.64 43.49 -2.59
C GLU A 10 -45.97 42.80 -1.39
N THR A 11 -46.27 43.25 -0.16
CA THR A 11 -45.81 42.61 1.08
C THR A 11 -46.33 41.17 1.21
N ILE A 12 -47.60 40.91 0.85
CA ILE A 12 -48.18 39.55 0.85
C ILE A 12 -47.46 38.68 -0.17
N GLN A 13 -47.24 39.17 -1.40
CA GLN A 13 -46.53 38.42 -2.43
C GLN A 13 -45.06 38.12 -2.08
N ASP A 14 -44.35 39.06 -1.44
CA ASP A 14 -43.00 38.83 -0.95
C ASP A 14 -42.99 37.80 0.19
N MET A 15 -43.98 37.86 1.09
CA MET A 15 -44.12 36.88 2.16
C MET A 15 -44.48 35.48 1.63
N GLU A 16 -45.39 35.37 0.66
CA GLU A 16 -45.71 34.14 -0.06
C GLU A 16 -44.47 33.55 -0.75
N ARG A 17 -43.74 34.35 -1.54
CA ARG A 17 -42.48 33.92 -2.17
C ARG A 17 -41.39 33.52 -1.16
N SER A 18 -41.38 34.11 0.03
CA SER A 18 -40.48 33.69 1.12
C SER A 18 -40.89 32.37 1.79
N CYS A 19 -42.19 32.08 1.82
CA CYS A 19 -42.78 30.88 2.44
C CYS A 19 -42.83 29.67 1.49
N ASP A 20 -42.79 29.87 0.17
CA ASP A 20 -42.73 28.76 -0.81
C ASP A 20 -41.50 27.86 -0.58
N LEU A 21 -40.36 28.41 -0.12
CA LEU A 21 -39.18 27.63 0.26
C LEU A 21 -39.35 26.80 1.55
N LEU A 22 -40.39 27.06 2.35
CA LEU A 22 -40.72 26.33 3.58
C LEU A 22 -41.83 25.29 3.38
N TYR A 23 -42.64 25.43 2.33
CA TYR A 23 -43.81 24.59 2.05
C TYR A 23 -43.82 23.92 0.68
N ALA A 24 -42.78 24.06 -0.13
CA ALA A 24 -42.60 23.25 -1.33
C ALA A 24 -42.72 21.76 -0.97
N PRO A 25 -43.59 20.97 -1.63
CA PRO A 25 -43.48 19.52 -1.55
C PRO A 25 -42.08 19.14 -2.03
N TYR A 26 -41.45 18.18 -1.35
CA TYR A 26 -40.03 17.84 -1.48
C TYR A 26 -39.66 17.48 -2.94
N GLU A 27 -39.33 18.51 -3.73
CA GLU A 27 -38.53 18.38 -4.94
C GLU A 27 -37.23 17.71 -4.52
N PRO A 28 -36.92 16.50 -5.02
CA PRO A 28 -35.71 15.80 -4.62
C PRO A 28 -34.52 16.63 -5.09
N ASP A 29 -33.81 17.23 -4.14
CA ASP A 29 -32.61 18.05 -4.39
C ASP A 29 -31.71 17.31 -5.39
N PRO A 30 -31.33 17.92 -6.52
CA PRO A 30 -30.49 17.28 -7.53
C PRO A 30 -29.11 16.86 -7.01
N ASN A 31 -28.72 17.31 -5.80
CA ASN A 31 -27.52 16.86 -5.08
C ASN A 31 -27.77 15.75 -4.03
N HIS A 32 -29.02 15.31 -3.84
CA HIS A 32 -29.37 14.26 -2.87
C HIS A 32 -28.95 12.87 -3.37
N SER A 33 -27.65 12.60 -3.29
CA SER A 33 -27.08 11.26 -3.45
C SER A 33 -27.88 10.21 -2.65
N PRO A 34 -28.24 9.06 -3.26
CA PRO A 34 -29.15 8.10 -2.65
C PRO A 34 -28.61 7.53 -1.34
N VAL A 35 -29.52 7.13 -0.45
CA VAL A 35 -29.20 6.51 0.84
C VAL A 35 -28.53 5.15 0.60
N CYS A 36 -27.26 4.99 0.98
CA CYS A 36 -26.56 3.72 0.78
C CYS A 36 -26.90 2.72 1.89
N ARG A 37 -27.91 1.87 1.65
CA ARG A 37 -28.38 0.87 2.64
C ARG A 37 -27.59 -0.44 2.61
N ASN A 38 -26.70 -0.62 1.63
CA ASN A 38 -25.98 -1.88 1.40
C ASN A 38 -24.66 -1.97 2.20
N LEU A 39 -24.31 -0.91 2.93
CA LEU A 39 -23.09 -0.83 3.71
C LEU A 39 -23.04 -1.91 4.79
N THR A 40 -21.90 -2.59 4.91
CA THR A 40 -21.59 -3.51 6.02
C THR A 40 -20.53 -2.95 6.96
N GLN A 41 -20.00 -1.76 6.64
CA GLN A 41 -19.14 -0.97 7.51
C GLN A 41 -19.51 0.52 7.33
N LYS A 42 -19.53 1.27 8.43
CA LYS A 42 -19.73 2.73 8.41
C LYS A 42 -18.93 3.37 9.54
N GLN A 43 -18.46 4.59 9.28
CA GLN A 43 -17.74 5.41 10.23
C GLN A 43 -18.13 6.88 10.04
N GLY A 44 -18.03 7.66 11.11
CA GLY A 44 -18.43 9.06 11.10
C GLY A 44 -18.66 9.60 12.51
N TYR A 45 -18.90 10.90 12.62
CA TYR A 45 -19.22 11.50 13.90
C TYR A 45 -20.71 11.34 14.22
N LEU A 46 -21.00 10.93 15.46
CA LEU A 46 -22.34 10.88 16.02
C LEU A 46 -22.33 11.60 17.37
N TYR A 47 -23.51 12.06 17.80
CA TYR A 47 -23.71 12.48 19.18
C TYR A 47 -24.25 11.30 19.98
N ILE A 48 -23.58 10.94 21.09
CA ILE A 48 -24.05 9.92 22.04
C ILE A 48 -24.78 10.55 23.22
N ARG A 49 -25.93 9.98 23.60
CA ARG A 49 -26.72 10.41 24.75
C ARG A 49 -26.20 9.80 26.05
N ASN A 50 -25.49 10.59 26.84
CA ASN A 50 -25.05 10.23 28.18
C ASN A 50 -26.16 10.54 29.19
N LYS A 51 -26.76 9.51 29.80
CA LYS A 51 -27.76 9.66 30.88
C LYS A 51 -27.05 9.95 32.20
N THR A 52 -27.18 11.16 32.74
CA THR A 52 -26.49 11.61 33.96
C THR A 52 -27.50 11.86 35.09
N GLY A 53 -27.63 10.87 35.98
CA GLY A 53 -28.60 10.90 37.07
C GLY A 53 -30.03 10.57 36.63
N LEU A 54 -31.01 11.02 37.41
CA LEU A 54 -32.42 10.61 37.26
C LEU A 54 -33.21 11.38 36.18
N VAL A 55 -32.78 12.58 35.80
CA VAL A 55 -33.58 13.49 34.94
C VAL A 55 -32.75 14.25 33.89
N SER A 56 -31.41 14.16 33.91
CA SER A 56 -30.56 14.85 32.94
C SER A 56 -29.97 13.88 31.92
N SER A 57 -29.81 14.36 30.69
CA SER A 57 -28.99 13.69 29.68
C SER A 57 -28.21 14.71 28.87
N THR A 58 -26.90 14.51 28.78
CA THR A 58 -26.02 15.29 27.91
C THR A 58 -25.81 14.57 26.59
N TRP A 59 -25.39 15.31 25.56
CA TRP A 59 -25.07 14.78 24.25
C TRP A 59 -23.65 15.16 23.88
N GLU A 60 -22.83 14.18 23.53
CA GLU A 60 -21.40 14.37 23.27
C GLU A 60 -21.04 13.89 21.86
N ARG A 61 -20.34 14.71 21.06
CA ARG A 61 -19.92 14.34 19.71
C ARG A 61 -18.64 13.51 19.78
N GLN A 62 -18.71 12.25 19.40
CA GLN A 62 -17.57 11.33 19.32
C GLN A 62 -17.47 10.71 17.93
N TYR A 63 -16.32 10.15 17.59
CA TYR A 63 -16.13 9.43 16.33
C TYR A 63 -16.56 7.98 16.52
N PHE A 64 -17.50 7.50 15.70
CA PHE A 64 -17.99 6.12 15.74
C PHE A 64 -17.56 5.38 14.49
N PHE A 65 -17.29 4.08 14.64
CA PHE A 65 -16.97 3.19 13.53
C PHE A 65 -17.37 1.76 13.84
N THR A 66 -17.64 0.98 12.82
CA THR A 66 -17.99 -0.45 12.95
C THR A 66 -16.79 -1.33 12.63
N GLN A 67 -16.43 -2.27 13.51
CA GLN A 67 -15.31 -3.19 13.30
C GLN A 67 -15.64 -4.61 13.76
N GLY A 68 -15.59 -5.58 12.84
CA GLY A 68 -15.65 -7.01 13.17
C GLY A 68 -16.86 -7.43 14.00
N GLY A 69 -18.07 -6.93 13.68
CA GLY A 69 -19.28 -7.19 14.45
C GLY A 69 -19.53 -6.19 15.58
N ASN A 70 -18.61 -5.27 15.89
CA ASN A 70 -18.73 -4.34 17.01
C ASN A 70 -19.02 -2.90 16.56
N LEU A 71 -19.71 -2.15 17.42
CA LEU A 71 -19.74 -0.69 17.37
C LEU A 71 -18.66 -0.14 18.31
N MET A 72 -17.77 0.66 17.74
CA MET A 72 -16.66 1.30 18.42
C MET A 72 -16.88 2.82 18.49
N GLN A 73 -16.37 3.46 19.54
CA GLN A 73 -16.32 4.92 19.67
C GLN A 73 -14.88 5.36 19.98
N GLN A 74 -14.51 6.56 19.57
CA GLN A 74 -13.24 7.18 19.90
C GLN A 74 -13.49 8.63 20.35
N GLY A 75 -13.12 8.92 21.59
CA GLY A 75 -13.16 10.26 22.18
C GLY A 75 -12.07 11.16 21.61
N ARG A 76 -12.26 12.47 21.74
CA ARG A 76 -11.29 13.47 21.26
C ARG A 76 -10.00 13.39 22.08
N GLY A 77 -8.93 12.88 21.46
CA GLY A 77 -7.62 12.70 22.09
C GLY A 77 -7.34 11.28 22.60
N GLU A 78 -8.27 10.34 22.40
CA GLU A 78 -8.03 8.93 22.67
C GLU A 78 -7.24 8.29 21.52
N VAL A 79 -6.19 7.53 21.84
CA VAL A 79 -5.29 6.91 20.85
C VAL A 79 -5.92 5.66 20.19
N ALA A 80 -6.89 5.03 20.86
CA ALA A 80 -7.58 3.83 20.38
C ALA A 80 -9.10 3.95 20.58
N GLY A 81 -9.87 3.25 19.74
CA GLY A 81 -11.31 3.15 19.92
C GLY A 81 -11.71 2.19 21.04
N SER A 82 -12.76 2.54 21.78
CA SER A 82 -13.36 1.76 22.85
C SER A 82 -14.64 1.04 22.38
N LEU A 83 -14.90 -0.14 22.93
CA LEU A 83 -16.08 -0.95 22.59
C LEU A 83 -17.35 -0.36 23.21
N VAL A 84 -18.29 0.04 22.36
CA VAL A 84 -19.62 0.51 22.77
C VAL A 84 -20.50 -0.70 23.09
N THR A 85 -20.77 -1.51 22.07
CA THR A 85 -21.54 -2.74 22.14
C THR A 85 -21.17 -3.67 20.98
N ASP A 86 -21.30 -4.97 21.24
CA ASP A 86 -21.39 -5.96 20.18
C ASP A 86 -22.70 -5.72 19.40
N LEU A 87 -22.64 -5.85 18.07
CA LEU A 87 -23.79 -5.72 17.17
C LEU A 87 -24.37 -7.06 16.74
N ASP A 88 -23.72 -8.20 17.02
CA ASP A 88 -24.24 -9.53 16.69
C ASP A 88 -25.63 -9.75 17.31
N ASN A 89 -26.65 -9.95 16.46
CA ASN A 89 -28.06 -10.06 16.86
C ASN A 89 -28.58 -8.85 17.68
N SER A 90 -27.91 -7.70 17.62
CA SER A 90 -28.41 -6.44 18.17
C SER A 90 -29.64 -5.95 17.41
N SER A 91 -30.45 -5.11 18.05
CA SER A 91 -31.51 -4.37 17.36
C SER A 91 -31.15 -2.90 17.23
N VAL A 92 -31.54 -2.30 16.11
CA VAL A 92 -31.41 -0.86 15.88
C VAL A 92 -32.69 -0.30 15.31
N MET A 93 -33.14 0.83 15.86
CA MET A 93 -34.37 1.50 15.44
C MET A 93 -34.22 3.02 15.52
N ALA A 94 -34.87 3.74 14.61
CA ALA A 94 -35.08 5.18 14.77
C ALA A 94 -35.91 5.43 16.04
N VAL A 95 -35.59 6.49 16.78
CA VAL A 95 -36.33 6.88 17.99
C VAL A 95 -36.57 8.38 17.99
N ASP A 96 -37.77 8.79 18.40
CA ASP A 96 -38.06 10.19 18.67
C ASP A 96 -37.39 10.61 19.98
N CYS A 97 -36.65 11.72 19.95
CA CYS A 97 -36.08 12.39 21.11
C CYS A 97 -36.54 13.85 21.07
N ASP A 98 -37.15 14.33 22.15
CA ASP A 98 -37.95 15.56 22.17
C ASP A 98 -37.26 16.78 21.51
N ASP A 99 -35.98 16.99 21.79
CA ASP A 99 -35.18 18.12 21.30
C ASP A 99 -34.32 17.81 20.05
N ARG A 100 -34.27 16.56 19.58
CA ARG A 100 -33.28 16.10 18.59
C ARG A 100 -33.85 15.21 17.50
N ARG A 101 -33.63 15.67 16.26
CA ARG A 101 -33.92 14.93 15.02
C ARG A 101 -32.79 13.94 14.71
N PHE A 102 -33.14 12.89 13.97
CA PHE A 102 -32.20 11.88 13.45
C PHE A 102 -31.56 11.03 14.56
N CYS A 103 -32.30 10.80 15.63
CA CYS A 103 -31.92 9.89 16.69
C CYS A 103 -32.26 8.43 16.34
N PHE A 104 -31.39 7.52 16.74
CA PHE A 104 -31.58 6.09 16.68
C PHE A 104 -31.00 5.41 17.91
N GLN A 105 -31.51 4.23 18.22
CA GLN A 105 -31.14 3.47 19.41
C GLN A 105 -30.63 2.10 19.01
N VAL A 106 -29.46 1.73 19.54
CA VAL A 106 -28.86 0.39 19.40
C VAL A 106 -29.02 -0.32 20.74
N THR A 107 -29.59 -1.52 20.71
CA THR A 107 -29.78 -2.38 21.89
C THR A 107 -29.03 -3.68 21.68
N SER A 108 -28.20 -4.09 22.65
CA SER A 108 -27.51 -5.37 22.62
C SER A 108 -28.48 -6.55 22.57
N PHE A 109 -28.04 -7.69 22.04
CA PHE A 109 -28.84 -8.93 21.97
C PHE A 109 -29.45 -9.34 23.32
N ASP A 110 -28.73 -9.11 24.42
CA ASP A 110 -29.19 -9.44 25.78
C ASP A 110 -30.07 -8.35 26.43
N GLY A 111 -30.36 -7.26 25.72
CA GLY A 111 -31.16 -6.12 26.19
C GLY A 111 -30.52 -5.27 27.29
N LYS A 112 -29.30 -5.60 27.77
CA LYS A 112 -28.69 -4.93 28.93
C LYS A 112 -28.01 -3.61 28.58
N LYS A 113 -27.44 -3.49 27.38
CA LYS A 113 -26.85 -2.25 26.87
C LYS A 113 -27.80 -1.61 25.86
N MET A 114 -28.07 -0.33 26.06
CA MET A 114 -28.91 0.48 25.19
C MET A 114 -28.24 1.83 25.01
N VAL A 115 -27.85 2.15 23.78
CA VAL A 115 -27.16 3.39 23.43
C VAL A 115 -28.03 4.18 22.47
N THR A 116 -28.28 5.45 22.78
CA THR A 116 -29.01 6.36 21.89
C THR A 116 -28.02 7.31 21.23
N LEU A 117 -28.04 7.33 19.91
CA LEU A 117 -27.13 8.06 19.04
C LEU A 117 -27.94 9.03 18.17
N GLN A 118 -27.29 10.08 17.68
CA GLN A 118 -27.87 11.04 16.77
C GLN A 118 -26.87 11.35 15.64
N SER A 119 -27.34 11.28 14.40
CA SER A 119 -26.58 11.71 13.22
C SER A 119 -26.82 13.17 12.85
N GLU A 120 -25.96 13.73 12.01
CA GLU A 120 -26.08 15.12 11.54
C GLU A 120 -27.17 15.29 10.46
N SER A 121 -27.59 14.21 9.78
CA SER A 121 -28.63 14.25 8.74
C SER A 121 -29.54 13.01 8.73
N ARG A 122 -30.71 13.15 8.09
CA ARG A 122 -31.64 12.03 7.80
C ARG A 122 -30.94 10.92 7.02
N LYS A 123 -30.24 11.28 5.94
CA LYS A 123 -29.49 10.34 5.09
C LYS A 123 -28.53 9.50 5.94
N ASP A 124 -27.70 10.17 6.74
CA ASP A 124 -26.72 9.51 7.58
C ASP A 124 -27.38 8.60 8.64
N CYS A 125 -28.52 9.01 9.22
CA CYS A 125 -29.31 8.18 10.14
C CYS A 125 -29.75 6.87 9.49
N GLU A 126 -30.36 6.95 8.30
CA GLU A 126 -30.83 5.77 7.57
C GLU A 126 -29.67 4.84 7.18
N GLU A 127 -28.53 5.39 6.79
CA GLU A 127 -27.32 4.61 6.51
C GLU A 127 -26.76 3.93 7.77
N TRP A 128 -26.73 4.61 8.92
CA TRP A 128 -26.32 4.00 10.20
C TRP A 128 -27.25 2.87 10.63
N ILE A 129 -28.56 3.09 10.58
CA ILE A 129 -29.58 2.07 10.88
C ILE A 129 -29.45 0.87 9.93
N ALA A 130 -29.28 1.10 8.63
CA ALA A 130 -29.11 0.03 7.65
C ALA A 130 -27.80 -0.75 7.88
N THR A 131 -26.68 -0.05 8.08
CA THR A 131 -25.37 -0.67 8.33
C THR A 131 -25.41 -1.56 9.57
N ILE A 132 -25.95 -1.05 10.69
CA ILE A 132 -26.01 -1.80 11.95
C ILE A 132 -26.95 -3.01 11.80
N ASN A 133 -28.07 -2.90 11.08
CA ASN A 133 -28.92 -4.05 10.75
C ASN A 133 -28.20 -5.10 9.88
N ASN A 134 -27.39 -4.67 8.90
CA ASN A 134 -26.62 -5.59 8.06
C ASN A 134 -25.54 -6.32 8.89
N ILE A 135 -24.88 -5.61 9.81
CA ILE A 135 -23.88 -6.20 10.71
C ILE A 135 -24.54 -7.18 11.69
N SER A 136 -25.68 -6.82 12.29
CA SER A 136 -26.42 -7.69 13.22
C SER A 136 -26.83 -9.03 12.60
N ARG A 137 -27.11 -9.03 11.29
CA ARG A 137 -27.39 -10.23 10.47
C ARG A 137 -26.13 -10.97 10.00
N ARG A 138 -24.94 -10.57 10.46
CA ARG A 138 -23.62 -11.08 10.06
C ARG A 138 -23.34 -11.02 8.56
N ILE A 139 -23.96 -10.09 7.84
CA ILE A 139 -23.78 -9.94 6.38
C ILE A 139 -22.32 -9.60 6.04
N TYR A 140 -21.60 -8.93 6.95
CA TYR A 140 -20.17 -8.63 6.83
C TYR A 140 -19.25 -9.87 6.80
N LEU A 141 -19.74 -11.06 7.14
CA LEU A 141 -19.02 -12.34 7.02
C LEU A 141 -19.30 -13.06 5.69
N SER A 142 -20.17 -12.53 4.83
CA SER A 142 -20.49 -13.11 3.53
C SER A 142 -19.43 -12.72 2.48
N GLU A 143 -19.04 -13.68 1.64
CA GLU A 143 -18.15 -13.46 0.48
C GLU A 143 -18.66 -12.36 -0.46
N ASN A 144 -19.99 -12.18 -0.53
CA ASN A 144 -20.66 -11.14 -1.31
C ASN A 144 -21.61 -10.34 -0.41
N ALA A 145 -21.02 -9.68 0.59
CA ALA A 145 -21.68 -8.92 1.62
C ALA A 145 -22.57 -7.78 1.06
N GLU A 146 -22.11 -7.07 0.03
CA GLU A 146 -22.84 -5.93 -0.54
C GLU A 146 -24.09 -6.39 -1.30
N GLU A 147 -24.02 -7.42 -2.14
CA GLU A 147 -25.20 -7.93 -2.85
C GLU A 147 -26.19 -8.59 -1.86
N LEU A 148 -25.70 -9.30 -0.83
CA LEU A 148 -26.57 -9.83 0.22
C LEU A 148 -27.28 -8.71 0.99
N ALA A 149 -26.57 -7.62 1.33
CA ALA A 149 -27.19 -6.43 1.92
C ALA A 149 -28.21 -5.79 0.96
N ALA A 150 -27.90 -5.66 -0.33
CA ALA A 150 -28.82 -5.13 -1.34
C ALA A 150 -30.12 -5.93 -1.42
N ARG A 151 -30.04 -7.26 -1.53
CA ARG A 151 -31.22 -8.14 -1.57
C ARG A 151 -32.05 -8.05 -0.27
N VAL A 152 -31.40 -8.05 0.89
CA VAL A 152 -32.09 -7.92 2.19
C VAL A 152 -32.80 -6.57 2.34
N ASN A 153 -32.14 -5.46 1.96
CA ASN A 153 -32.72 -4.12 2.05
C ASN A 153 -33.82 -3.90 1.01
N GLN A 154 -33.70 -4.47 -0.19
CA GLN A 154 -34.77 -4.48 -1.19
C GLN A 154 -36.01 -5.24 -0.67
N SER A 155 -35.85 -6.45 -0.14
CA SER A 155 -36.98 -7.20 0.44
C SER A 155 -37.65 -6.47 1.60
N ALA A 156 -36.88 -5.75 2.43
CA ALA A 156 -37.43 -4.92 3.51
C ALA A 156 -38.20 -3.69 2.98
N LEU A 157 -37.69 -3.03 1.93
CA LEU A 157 -38.38 -1.95 1.23
C LEU A 157 -39.73 -2.40 0.64
N GLU A 158 -39.73 -3.55 -0.04
CA GLU A 158 -40.94 -4.13 -0.65
C GLU A 158 -41.99 -4.51 0.41
N ALA A 159 -41.57 -5.00 1.58
CA ALA A 159 -42.47 -5.35 2.69
C ALA A 159 -43.09 -4.13 3.40
N VAL A 160 -42.44 -2.97 3.38
CA VAL A 160 -42.93 -1.71 3.99
C VAL A 160 -43.73 -0.85 2.99
N THR A 161 -43.57 -1.10 1.69
CA THR A 161 -44.33 -0.41 0.64
C THR A 161 -45.76 -0.97 0.55
N PRO A 162 -46.82 -0.16 0.68
CA PRO A 162 -48.18 -0.67 0.54
C PRO A 162 -48.40 -1.25 -0.86
N SER A 163 -48.87 -2.50 -0.95
CA SER A 163 -49.12 -3.12 -2.25
C SER A 163 -50.13 -2.30 -3.08
N PRO A 164 -49.88 -2.05 -4.38
CA PRO A 164 -50.72 -1.18 -5.21
C PRO A 164 -52.17 -1.68 -5.38
N SER A 165 -52.43 -2.95 -5.05
CA SER A 165 -53.76 -3.55 -4.95
C SER A 165 -54.71 -2.86 -3.95
N PHE A 166 -54.20 -2.02 -3.03
CA PHE A 166 -55.06 -1.21 -2.15
C PHE A 166 -55.63 0.04 -2.84
N GLN A 167 -54.90 0.66 -3.78
CA GLN A 167 -55.37 1.85 -4.51
C GLN A 167 -56.42 1.50 -5.56
N GLN A 168 -56.27 0.34 -6.22
CA GLN A 168 -57.16 -0.09 -7.31
C GLN A 168 -58.64 -0.29 -6.88
N ARG A 169 -58.91 -0.50 -5.57
CA ARG A 169 -60.29 -0.55 -5.05
C ARG A 169 -60.97 0.82 -4.88
N HIS A 170 -60.23 1.94 -4.90
CA HIS A 170 -60.81 3.29 -4.81
C HIS A 170 -61.06 3.95 -6.17
N GLU A 171 -60.49 3.44 -7.26
CA GLU A 171 -60.79 3.93 -8.62
C GLU A 171 -62.09 3.37 -9.19
N SER A 172 -62.55 2.22 -8.70
CA SER A 172 -63.80 1.53 -9.09
C SER A 172 -65.10 2.34 -8.87
N LEU A 173 -65.02 3.51 -8.22
CA LEU A 173 -66.17 4.37 -7.90
C LEU A 173 -66.23 5.69 -8.69
N ARG A 174 -65.34 5.91 -9.67
CA ARG A 174 -65.39 7.12 -10.53
C ARG A 174 -66.13 6.85 -11.84
N PRO A 175 -67.25 7.56 -12.15
CA PRO A 175 -67.92 7.44 -13.44
C PRO A 175 -67.03 7.97 -14.57
N GLY A 176 -66.79 7.15 -15.59
CA GLY A 176 -65.84 7.47 -16.66
C GLY A 176 -66.38 8.47 -17.70
N SER A 177 -65.47 9.29 -18.24
CA SER A 177 -65.67 10.04 -19.49
C SER A 177 -64.76 9.48 -20.60
N LYS A 178 -65.30 9.39 -21.82
CA LYS A 178 -64.64 8.75 -22.99
C LYS A 178 -63.63 9.71 -23.63
N GLY A 179 -62.46 9.21 -24.07
CA GLY A 179 -61.38 10.09 -24.57
C GLY A 179 -60.33 9.51 -25.52
N ARG A 180 -60.73 8.77 -26.57
CA ARG A 180 -59.99 8.49 -27.83
C ARG A 180 -58.59 7.82 -27.84
N VAL A 181 -58.55 6.78 -28.68
CA VAL A 181 -57.42 6.06 -29.27
C VAL A 181 -56.38 6.96 -29.99
N ALA A 182 -55.10 6.64 -29.81
CA ALA A 182 -54.08 6.69 -30.86
C ALA A 182 -53.13 5.48 -30.69
N ARG A 183 -52.60 4.93 -31.80
CA ARG A 183 -51.76 3.72 -31.85
C ARG A 183 -50.54 3.95 -32.77
N ALA A 184 -49.57 3.03 -32.67
CA ALA A 184 -48.33 2.90 -33.45
C ALA A 184 -47.17 3.82 -33.02
N GLY A 185 -45.91 3.36 -33.06
CA GLY A 185 -45.45 2.01 -33.41
C GLY A 185 -43.95 1.84 -33.21
N SER A 186 -43.51 0.59 -33.03
CA SER A 186 -42.10 0.23 -32.78
C SER A 186 -41.30 0.09 -34.08
N ILE A 187 -40.10 0.66 -34.14
CA ILE A 187 -39.01 0.16 -35.01
C ILE A 187 -37.67 0.22 -34.27
N SER A 188 -36.85 -0.79 -34.48
CA SER A 188 -35.46 -0.91 -34.01
C SER A 188 -34.49 -0.54 -35.14
N SER A 189 -33.41 0.18 -34.86
CA SER A 189 -32.25 0.22 -35.78
C SER A 189 -30.93 0.60 -35.09
N VAL A 190 -29.95 -0.26 -35.34
CA VAL A 190 -28.49 -0.22 -35.10
C VAL A 190 -27.75 1.12 -35.04
N GLY A 191 -26.73 1.15 -34.17
CA GLY A 191 -25.32 1.34 -34.55
C GLY A 191 -24.79 2.75 -34.83
N SER A 192 -24.00 3.28 -33.89
CA SER A 192 -23.15 4.46 -34.10
C SER A 192 -21.70 4.17 -33.68
N GLU A 193 -20.80 4.08 -34.66
CA GLU A 193 -19.35 4.15 -34.47
C GLU A 193 -18.91 5.59 -34.14
N PRO A 194 -17.83 5.80 -33.36
CA PRO A 194 -17.24 7.11 -33.15
C PRO A 194 -16.23 7.46 -34.26
N SER A 195 -16.39 8.63 -34.91
CA SER A 195 -15.40 9.15 -35.86
C SER A 195 -14.22 9.86 -35.18
N PRO A 196 -13.00 9.83 -35.75
CA PRO A 196 -11.78 10.17 -35.03
C PRO A 196 -11.27 11.60 -35.30
N ALA A 197 -11.07 12.40 -34.25
CA ALA A 197 -10.16 13.55 -34.25
C ALA A 197 -9.89 14.07 -32.83
N LEU A 198 -8.82 13.59 -32.18
CA LEU A 198 -7.88 14.37 -31.35
C LEU A 198 -6.82 13.40 -30.78
N SER A 199 -5.86 13.02 -31.63
CA SER A 199 -4.73 12.18 -31.24
C SER A 199 -3.71 13.00 -30.44
N VAL A 200 -3.79 12.95 -29.10
CA VAL A 200 -2.75 13.47 -28.21
C VAL A 200 -2.17 12.31 -27.41
N LEU A 201 -1.09 11.74 -27.96
CA LEU A 201 -0.09 10.84 -27.36
C LEU A 201 -0.57 9.54 -26.68
N SER A 202 -0.02 8.43 -27.18
CA SER A 202 -0.27 7.05 -26.72
C SER A 202 0.22 6.83 -25.28
N LEU A 203 -0.70 6.95 -24.31
CA LEU A 203 -0.42 6.75 -22.88
C LEU A 203 -0.51 5.26 -22.46
N ASP A 204 -1.23 4.45 -23.24
CA ASP A 204 -1.30 2.98 -23.15
C ASP A 204 0.07 2.27 -23.33
N ALA A 205 1.11 3.02 -23.68
CA ALA A 205 2.46 2.50 -23.84
C ALA A 205 3.20 2.25 -22.51
N LEU A 206 2.87 2.95 -21.41
CA LEU A 206 3.61 2.88 -20.13
C LEU A 206 3.08 1.80 -19.16
N VAL A 207 1.77 1.58 -19.15
CA VAL A 207 1.11 0.57 -18.31
C VAL A 207 0.80 -0.68 -19.15
N ALA A 208 0.80 -1.87 -18.54
CA ALA A 208 0.44 -3.10 -19.21
C ALA A 208 -1.08 -3.18 -19.48
N PRO A 209 -1.55 -3.13 -20.75
CA PRO A 209 -2.98 -3.17 -21.05
C PRO A 209 -3.56 -4.52 -20.66
N GLY A 210 -4.55 -4.50 -19.78
CA GLY A 210 -5.22 -5.70 -19.26
C GLY A 210 -4.72 -6.21 -17.91
N THR A 211 -3.66 -5.64 -17.32
CA THR A 211 -3.25 -6.01 -15.96
C THR A 211 -4.24 -5.41 -14.93
N PRO A 212 -4.82 -6.21 -14.02
CA PRO A 212 -5.76 -5.71 -13.02
C PRO A 212 -5.08 -4.78 -12.02
N ILE A 213 -5.74 -3.67 -11.67
CA ILE A 213 -5.31 -2.77 -10.61
C ILE A 213 -5.64 -3.41 -9.26
N GLN A 214 -4.64 -3.51 -8.39
CA GLN A 214 -4.80 -4.10 -7.06
C GLN A 214 -4.98 -2.99 -6.01
N PHE A 215 -6.09 -3.06 -5.26
CA PHE A 215 -6.49 -2.03 -4.28
C PHE A 215 -6.23 -2.39 -2.82
N ASP A 216 -5.84 -3.64 -2.53
CA ASP A 216 -5.44 -4.14 -1.21
C ASP A 216 -3.96 -4.54 -1.19
N ILE A 217 -3.25 -4.29 -0.07
CA ILE A 217 -1.89 -4.81 0.11
C ILE A 217 -2.00 -6.30 0.49
N ILE A 218 -1.75 -7.18 -0.48
CA ILE A 218 -1.47 -8.59 -0.17
C ILE A 218 -0.05 -8.62 0.37
N SER A 219 0.09 -8.82 1.69
CA SER A 219 1.40 -9.14 2.27
C SER A 219 1.92 -10.42 1.62
N PRO A 220 3.13 -10.43 1.01
CA PRO A 220 3.69 -11.65 0.46
C PRO A 220 3.99 -12.62 1.60
N VAL A 221 3.11 -13.60 1.78
CA VAL A 221 3.41 -14.79 2.57
C VAL A 221 4.57 -15.48 1.86
N SER A 222 5.72 -15.58 2.52
CA SER A 222 6.87 -16.29 1.97
C SER A 222 6.48 -17.72 1.63
N GLU A 223 6.57 -18.11 0.35
CA GLU A 223 6.44 -19.49 -0.07
C GLU A 223 7.66 -20.30 0.37
N GLU A 224 7.71 -20.71 1.64
CA GLU A 224 8.66 -21.73 2.10
C GLU A 224 8.00 -23.12 2.06
N ASN A 225 8.24 -23.82 0.95
CA ASN A 225 7.67 -25.13 0.69
C ASN A 225 8.63 -26.25 1.14
N SER A 226 8.57 -26.66 2.41
CA SER A 226 8.99 -28.02 2.80
C SER A 226 8.23 -28.52 4.04
N GLY A 227 7.65 -29.72 3.95
CA GLY A 227 6.91 -30.33 5.05
C GLY A 227 7.76 -31.36 5.80
N GLN A 228 7.63 -31.40 7.12
CA GLN A 228 7.86 -32.64 7.90
C GLN A 228 7.13 -32.60 9.25
N ASN A 229 6.55 -33.75 9.61
CA ASN A 229 5.80 -33.93 10.86
C ASN A 229 6.70 -33.84 12.10
N LYS A 230 6.23 -33.17 13.18
CA LYS A 230 5.83 -33.86 14.43
C LYS A 230 5.33 -32.93 15.55
N THR A 231 4.43 -33.50 16.33
CA THR A 231 3.81 -33.08 17.60
C THR A 231 4.76 -32.45 18.63
N ILE A 232 4.29 -31.41 19.35
CA ILE A 232 4.37 -31.27 20.83
C ILE A 232 3.41 -30.13 21.29
N ALA A 233 2.84 -30.25 22.48
CA ALA A 233 1.78 -29.40 23.05
C ALA A 233 2.32 -28.10 23.71
N PRO A 234 1.49 -27.07 23.95
CA PRO A 234 1.94 -25.77 24.45
C PRO A 234 2.22 -25.78 25.96
N SER A 235 3.43 -25.36 26.35
CA SER A 235 3.82 -25.12 27.74
C SER A 235 3.84 -23.62 28.05
N GLY A 236 2.87 -23.16 28.85
CA GLY A 236 2.80 -21.76 29.26
C GLY A 236 3.91 -21.38 30.25
N ARG A 237 4.43 -20.14 30.15
CA ARG A 237 5.34 -19.57 31.14
C ARG A 237 4.58 -18.74 32.18
N ARG A 238 4.49 -19.27 33.40
CA ARG A 238 4.24 -18.46 34.60
C ARG A 238 5.50 -17.62 34.89
N SER A 239 5.31 -16.36 35.22
CA SER A 239 6.37 -15.48 35.75
C SER A 239 6.75 -15.89 37.18
N ASN A 240 8.06 -15.84 37.48
CA ASN A 240 8.62 -16.10 38.80
C ASN A 240 8.93 -14.75 39.50
N PRO A 241 8.65 -14.55 40.80
CA PRO A 241 8.63 -13.21 41.41
C PRO A 241 9.94 -12.78 42.10
N PHE A 242 11.06 -13.47 41.83
CA PHE A 242 12.39 -13.05 42.27
C PHE A 242 13.25 -12.81 41.03
N GLY A 243 13.70 -11.57 40.85
CA GLY A 243 14.41 -11.15 39.66
C GLY A 243 15.90 -11.45 39.76
N GLU A 244 16.39 -12.23 38.80
CA GLU A 244 17.71 -12.06 38.16
C GLU A 244 17.73 -12.94 36.89
N SER A 245 17.87 -12.33 35.71
CA SER A 245 18.30 -13.03 34.49
C SER A 245 18.69 -12.03 33.41
N THR A 246 19.98 -11.65 33.45
CA THR A 246 20.87 -11.42 32.31
C THR A 246 20.32 -10.67 31.10
N ASP A 247 20.79 -9.43 30.92
CA ASP A 247 20.83 -8.75 29.63
C ASP A 247 21.63 -9.61 28.63
N ASP A 248 20.98 -10.03 27.55
CA ASP A 248 21.60 -10.51 26.29
C ASP A 248 20.48 -10.53 25.22
N ALA A 249 19.94 -9.35 24.92
CA ALA A 249 19.23 -9.09 23.69
C ALA A 249 20.08 -8.13 22.88
N GLU A 250 20.72 -8.62 21.81
CA GLU A 250 21.40 -7.78 20.85
C GLU A 250 20.36 -6.97 20.07
N ASP A 251 20.05 -5.78 20.58
CA ASP A 251 19.27 -4.78 19.86
C ASP A 251 20.03 -4.42 18.57
N SER A 252 19.47 -4.80 17.43
CA SER A 252 20.01 -4.50 16.10
C SER A 252 19.72 -3.04 15.72
N GLU A 253 20.35 -2.12 16.45
CA GLU A 253 20.25 -0.66 16.36
C GLU A 253 20.92 -0.05 15.11
N ASP A 254 20.91 -0.77 13.98
CA ASP A 254 21.69 -0.44 12.76
C ASP A 254 20.83 0.10 11.60
N SER A 255 19.78 0.87 11.90
CA SER A 255 19.07 1.66 10.87
C SER A 255 18.92 3.12 11.30
N ILE A 256 19.80 3.97 10.75
CA ILE A 256 19.93 5.41 11.05
C ILE A 256 18.66 6.23 10.72
N LEU A 257 17.67 5.66 10.01
CA LEU A 257 16.44 6.34 9.59
C LEU A 257 15.16 5.56 9.95
N HIS A 258 14.87 5.45 11.25
CA HIS A 258 13.57 4.98 11.75
C HIS A 258 12.47 6.06 11.66
N GLN A 259 12.16 6.53 10.44
CA GLN A 259 11.07 7.50 10.24
C GLN A 259 9.78 6.81 9.77
N LEU A 260 8.87 6.58 10.71
CA LEU A 260 7.56 5.99 10.47
C LEU A 260 6.58 7.05 9.93
N PHE A 261 6.01 6.79 8.76
CA PHE A 261 4.94 7.59 8.17
C PHE A 261 3.61 6.83 8.17
N ILE A 262 2.53 7.51 8.54
CA ILE A 262 1.17 6.99 8.44
C ILE A 262 0.64 7.31 7.05
N VAL A 263 0.38 6.28 6.25
CA VAL A 263 -0.02 6.43 4.84
C VAL A 263 -1.18 5.49 4.52
N ARG A 264 -2.01 5.88 3.57
CA ARG A 264 -3.16 5.13 3.07
C ARG A 264 -2.86 4.59 1.69
N PHE A 265 -2.93 3.28 1.52
CA PHE A 265 -2.74 2.65 0.21
C PHE A 265 -3.91 2.99 -0.72
N LEU A 266 -3.59 3.50 -1.92
CA LEU A 266 -4.58 3.77 -2.96
C LEU A 266 -4.63 2.65 -4.00
N GLY A 267 -3.50 2.03 -4.30
CA GLY A 267 -3.44 0.90 -5.21
C GLY A 267 -2.04 0.68 -5.78
N CYS A 268 -1.86 -0.42 -6.48
CA CYS A 268 -0.68 -0.66 -7.30
C CYS A 268 -1.05 -1.25 -8.65
N MET A 269 -0.12 -1.10 -9.60
CA MET A 269 -0.19 -1.72 -10.92
C MET A 269 1.21 -2.03 -11.44
N GLU A 270 1.26 -2.96 -12.39
CA GLU A 270 2.45 -3.29 -13.14
C GLU A 270 2.75 -2.24 -14.20
N VAL A 271 4.01 -1.83 -14.29
CA VAL A 271 4.49 -0.81 -15.23
C VAL A 271 5.51 -1.42 -16.18
N LYS A 272 5.39 -1.13 -17.49
CA LYS A 272 6.25 -1.71 -18.53
C LYS A 272 7.66 -1.16 -18.53
N THR A 273 7.83 0.09 -18.11
CA THR A 273 9.11 0.79 -18.08
C THR A 273 9.27 1.52 -16.75
N ILE A 274 10.52 1.64 -16.31
CA ILE A 274 10.92 2.34 -15.07
C ILE A 274 11.78 3.58 -15.35
N GLU A 275 12.14 3.80 -16.62
CA GLU A 275 13.04 4.85 -17.08
C GLU A 275 12.34 6.19 -17.32
N SER A 276 11.01 6.19 -17.48
CA SER A 276 10.23 7.41 -17.73
C SER A 276 9.81 8.08 -16.43
N ALA A 277 10.07 9.39 -16.32
CA ALA A 277 9.70 10.20 -15.16
C ALA A 277 8.18 10.29 -14.91
N ASP A 278 7.37 10.09 -15.95
CA ASP A 278 5.91 10.24 -15.89
C ASP A 278 5.19 8.96 -15.40
N VAL A 279 5.90 7.83 -15.26
CA VAL A 279 5.32 6.52 -14.89
C VAL A 279 4.51 6.59 -13.60
N ILE A 280 5.04 7.25 -12.57
CA ILE A 280 4.37 7.40 -11.28
C ILE A 280 3.14 8.31 -11.39
N SER A 281 3.26 9.45 -12.08
CA SER A 281 2.16 10.41 -12.30
C SER A 281 1.00 9.79 -13.09
N GLU A 282 1.31 9.03 -14.13
CA GLU A 282 0.30 8.33 -14.93
C GLU A 282 -0.35 7.18 -14.15
N THR A 283 0.45 6.43 -13.38
CA THR A 283 -0.07 5.40 -12.48
C THR A 283 -1.02 5.98 -11.43
N MET A 284 -0.69 7.15 -10.84
CA MET A 284 -1.60 7.88 -9.95
C MET A 284 -2.92 8.22 -10.65
N ARG A 285 -2.85 8.78 -11.87
CA ARG A 285 -4.03 9.15 -12.65
C ARG A 285 -4.95 7.95 -12.90
N GLN A 286 -4.38 6.82 -13.32
CA GLN A 286 -5.14 5.60 -13.60
C GLN A 286 -5.74 4.98 -12.33
N ILE A 287 -4.99 4.87 -11.23
CA ILE A 287 -5.52 4.36 -9.95
C ILE A 287 -6.64 5.26 -9.43
N LEU A 288 -6.47 6.58 -9.44
CA LEU A 288 -7.50 7.52 -8.97
C LEU A 288 -8.75 7.48 -9.86
N ALA A 289 -8.60 7.43 -11.18
CA ALA A 289 -9.71 7.30 -12.11
C ALA A 289 -10.45 5.97 -11.92
N ALA A 290 -9.74 4.85 -11.80
CA ALA A 290 -10.33 3.55 -11.53
C ALA A 290 -11.07 3.52 -10.18
N ARG A 291 -10.48 4.09 -9.12
CA ARG A 291 -11.16 4.20 -7.81
C ARG A 291 -12.44 5.04 -7.89
N ALA A 292 -12.44 6.13 -8.66
CA ALA A 292 -13.64 6.93 -8.88
C ALA A 292 -14.72 6.19 -9.68
N ILE A 293 -14.35 5.53 -10.78
CA ILE A 293 -15.27 4.78 -11.66
C ILE A 293 -15.87 3.57 -10.92
N HIS A 294 -15.05 2.85 -10.15
CA HIS A 294 -15.47 1.66 -9.39
C HIS A 294 -15.94 1.97 -7.96
N ASN A 295 -16.10 3.26 -7.60
CA ASN A 295 -16.54 3.70 -6.25
C ASN A 295 -15.73 3.09 -5.08
N ILE A 296 -14.42 2.93 -5.29
CA ILE A 296 -13.51 2.32 -4.32
C ILE A 296 -13.06 3.39 -3.32
N PHE A 297 -13.84 3.54 -2.24
CA PHE A 297 -13.54 4.48 -1.15
C PHE A 297 -12.67 3.87 -0.04
N ARG A 298 -12.59 2.53 0.04
CA ARG A 298 -11.74 1.82 1.02
C ARG A 298 -10.27 2.11 0.74
N MET A 299 -9.56 2.62 1.74
CA MET A 299 -8.11 2.79 1.73
C MET A 299 -7.56 2.11 2.97
N THR A 300 -6.53 1.29 2.82
CA THR A 300 -5.90 0.61 3.95
C THR A 300 -4.79 1.50 4.49
N GLU A 301 -4.95 1.96 5.74
CA GLU A 301 -3.88 2.62 6.46
C GLU A 301 -2.77 1.62 6.78
N SER A 302 -1.53 2.02 6.56
CA SER A 302 -0.36 1.18 6.69
C SER A 302 0.83 2.01 7.19
N HIS A 303 1.66 1.39 8.03
CA HIS A 303 3.01 1.87 8.27
C HIS A 303 3.89 1.41 7.12
N LEU A 304 4.54 2.36 6.46
CA LEU A 304 5.33 2.10 5.27
C LEU A 304 6.69 1.50 5.65
N LEU A 305 6.89 0.21 5.37
CA LEU A 305 8.18 -0.48 5.53
C LEU A 305 8.50 -1.27 4.25
N PHE A 306 9.64 -0.97 3.62
CA PHE A 306 10.14 -1.70 2.46
C PHE A 306 11.68 -1.76 2.45
N PRO A 307 12.29 -2.77 1.80
CA PRO A 307 13.73 -2.76 1.55
C PRO A 307 14.08 -1.63 0.57
N LEU A 308 14.89 -0.65 1.00
CA LEU A 308 15.32 0.48 0.16
C LEU A 308 16.03 0.05 -1.13
N SER A 309 16.68 -1.13 -1.10
CA SER A 309 17.36 -1.75 -2.24
C SER A 309 16.43 -2.17 -3.38
N THR A 310 15.12 -2.35 -3.15
CA THR A 310 14.16 -2.74 -4.19
C THR A 310 13.38 -1.56 -4.80
N VAL A 311 13.48 -0.38 -4.19
CA VAL A 311 12.83 0.84 -4.69
C VAL A 311 13.65 1.42 -5.83
N HIS A 312 13.14 1.39 -7.06
CA HIS A 312 13.81 2.00 -8.21
C HIS A 312 13.68 3.54 -8.17
N GLN A 313 12.44 4.05 -8.11
CA GLN A 313 12.13 5.49 -8.14
C GLN A 313 10.99 5.82 -7.16
N SER A 314 10.96 7.06 -6.66
CA SER A 314 9.86 7.60 -5.84
C SER A 314 9.55 9.04 -6.28
N SER A 315 8.27 9.43 -6.26
CA SER A 315 7.84 10.78 -6.63
C SER A 315 6.54 11.18 -5.90
N SER A 316 6.36 12.48 -5.67
CA SER A 316 5.15 13.07 -5.10
C SER A 316 4.39 13.89 -6.14
N HIS A 317 3.06 13.98 -6.01
CA HIS A 317 2.25 14.73 -6.97
C HIS A 317 2.43 16.24 -6.78
N GLN A 318 2.74 16.96 -7.86
CA GLN A 318 3.07 18.39 -7.80
C GLN A 318 1.93 19.23 -7.16
N ASP A 319 0.71 19.09 -7.66
CA ASP A 319 -0.46 19.85 -7.18
C ASP A 319 -1.13 19.28 -5.91
N ASN A 320 -0.84 18.02 -5.55
CA ASN A 320 -1.52 17.32 -4.46
C ASN A 320 -0.51 16.69 -3.51
N LYS A 321 -0.02 17.49 -2.57
CA LYS A 321 0.99 17.12 -1.56
C LYS A 321 0.61 15.94 -0.64
N ARG A 322 -0.63 15.44 -0.72
CA ARG A 322 -1.05 14.20 -0.05
C ARG A 322 -0.60 12.97 -0.82
N LEU A 323 -0.54 13.03 -2.15
CA LEU A 323 -0.23 11.89 -3.02
C LEU A 323 1.27 11.71 -3.22
N PHE A 324 1.72 10.46 -3.08
CA PHE A 324 3.07 10.03 -3.46
C PHE A 324 3.04 8.57 -3.92
N GLY A 325 4.11 8.15 -4.58
CA GLY A 325 4.25 6.78 -5.05
C GLY A 325 5.69 6.40 -5.31
N PHE A 326 5.93 5.10 -5.46
CA PHE A 326 7.23 4.56 -5.79
C PHE A 326 7.11 3.29 -6.63
N VAL A 327 8.18 2.96 -7.34
CA VAL A 327 8.29 1.77 -8.19
C VAL A 327 9.20 0.77 -7.50
N LEU A 328 8.71 -0.45 -7.27
CA LEU A 328 9.52 -1.60 -6.88
C LEU A 328 9.89 -2.40 -8.13
N GLN A 329 11.15 -2.85 -8.19
CA GLN A 329 11.66 -3.72 -9.25
C GLN A 329 12.05 -5.05 -8.61
N SER A 330 11.47 -6.16 -9.07
CA SER A 330 11.84 -7.48 -8.56
C SER A 330 13.20 -7.93 -9.12
N GLY A 331 13.98 -8.66 -8.32
CA GLY A 331 15.32 -9.11 -8.70
C GLY A 331 15.30 -10.09 -9.87
N ALA A 332 16.21 -9.90 -10.84
CA ALA A 332 16.26 -10.59 -12.13
C ALA A 332 16.70 -12.08 -12.07
N ALA A 333 16.19 -12.87 -11.12
CA ALA A 333 16.50 -14.30 -10.98
C ALA A 333 15.98 -15.17 -12.14
N GLN A 334 14.99 -14.68 -12.91
CA GLN A 334 14.31 -15.47 -13.94
C GLN A 334 13.89 -14.66 -15.18
N GLY A 335 14.66 -13.63 -15.55
CA GLY A 335 14.47 -12.86 -16.79
C GLY A 335 13.25 -11.93 -16.87
N ASP A 336 12.31 -12.06 -15.93
CA ASP A 336 11.11 -11.21 -15.86
C ASP A 336 11.43 -9.90 -15.13
N ASN A 337 11.61 -8.80 -15.89
CA ASN A 337 11.92 -7.47 -15.35
C ASN A 337 10.66 -6.76 -14.84
N ARG A 338 9.89 -7.46 -14.00
CA ARG A 338 8.57 -7.02 -13.56
C ARG A 338 8.69 -5.89 -12.53
N ALA A 339 8.19 -4.72 -12.91
CA ALA A 339 8.14 -3.53 -12.08
C ALA A 339 6.69 -3.22 -11.66
N VAL A 340 6.51 -2.86 -10.39
CA VAL A 340 5.19 -2.53 -9.83
C VAL A 340 5.26 -1.16 -9.19
N CYS A 341 4.38 -0.26 -9.62
CA CYS A 341 4.24 1.06 -9.03
C CYS A 341 3.12 1.07 -7.99
N TYR A 342 3.44 1.55 -6.78
CA TYR A 342 2.55 1.64 -5.64
C TYR A 342 2.24 3.10 -5.33
N ILE A 343 0.95 3.42 -5.17
CA ILE A 343 0.46 4.78 -4.91
C ILE A 343 -0.20 4.85 -3.54
N PHE A 344 0.10 5.94 -2.83
CA PHE A 344 -0.33 6.18 -1.46
C PHE A 344 -0.81 7.62 -1.25
N GLU A 345 -1.60 7.80 -0.20
CA GLU A 345 -2.07 9.08 0.31
C GLU A 345 -1.55 9.29 1.75
N SER A 346 -0.84 10.38 1.98
CA SER A 346 -0.31 10.82 3.27
C SER A 346 -1.16 11.96 3.88
N ASN A 347 -0.81 12.39 5.09
CA ASN A 347 -1.36 13.61 5.69
C ASN A 347 -0.58 14.87 5.24
N ASN A 348 -0.56 15.14 3.93
CA ASN A 348 0.20 16.24 3.31
C ASN A 348 1.73 16.12 3.46
N GLU A 349 2.26 14.90 3.53
CA GLU A 349 3.69 14.63 3.73
C GLU A 349 4.37 13.94 2.54
N GLY A 350 3.70 13.85 1.39
CA GLY A 350 4.19 13.06 0.24
C GLY A 350 5.58 13.48 -0.26
N GLU A 351 5.86 14.78 -0.23
CA GLU A 351 7.18 15.36 -0.57
C GLU A 351 8.25 14.95 0.44
N LYS A 352 7.99 15.12 1.75
CA LYS A 352 8.89 14.69 2.83
C LYS A 352 9.21 13.19 2.76
N ILE A 353 8.21 12.36 2.45
CA ILE A 353 8.39 10.91 2.34
C ILE A 353 9.35 10.59 1.18
N CYS A 354 9.18 11.24 0.03
CA CYS A 354 10.10 11.10 -1.09
C CYS A 354 11.52 11.61 -0.76
N ASP A 355 11.65 12.71 -0.02
CA ASP A 355 12.95 13.23 0.44
C ASP A 355 13.64 12.25 1.40
N SER A 356 12.91 11.69 2.37
CA SER A 356 13.43 10.66 3.28
C SER A 356 13.88 9.40 2.53
N ILE A 357 13.14 8.96 1.50
CA ILE A 357 13.55 7.84 0.64
C ILE A 357 14.83 8.18 -0.14
N GLY A 358 14.92 9.40 -0.69
CA GLY A 358 16.10 9.88 -1.41
C GLY A 358 17.35 9.93 -0.52
N LEU A 359 17.23 10.50 0.68
CA LEU A 359 18.29 10.54 1.69
C LEU A 359 18.73 9.13 2.10
N ALA A 360 17.79 8.24 2.35
CA ALA A 360 18.09 6.86 2.76
C ALA A 360 18.84 6.09 1.65
N LYS A 361 18.46 6.28 0.38
CA LYS A 361 19.22 5.77 -0.78
C LYS A 361 20.62 6.34 -0.85
N GLN A 362 20.79 7.65 -0.61
CA GLN A 362 22.11 8.29 -0.63
C GLN A 362 23.02 7.74 0.49
N ILE A 363 22.50 7.55 1.70
CA ILE A 363 23.23 6.95 2.82
C ILE A 363 23.64 5.51 2.48
N ALA A 364 22.71 4.69 1.97
CA ALA A 364 23.00 3.32 1.56
C ALA A 364 24.09 3.25 0.47
N PHE A 365 24.02 4.14 -0.53
CA PHE A 365 25.02 4.22 -1.59
C PHE A 365 26.42 4.61 -1.07
N HIS A 366 26.52 5.62 -0.20
CA HIS A 366 27.80 6.01 0.40
C HIS A 366 28.37 4.92 1.33
N SER A 367 27.52 4.20 2.06
CA SER A 367 27.93 3.07 2.90
C SER A 367 28.54 1.93 2.06
N GLU A 368 27.87 1.53 0.99
CA GLU A 368 28.35 0.48 0.09
C GLU A 368 29.65 0.88 -0.64
N MET A 369 29.77 2.14 -1.10
CA MET A 369 31.02 2.65 -1.66
C MET A 369 32.17 2.62 -0.65
N GLY A 370 31.90 3.00 0.61
CA GLY A 370 32.89 2.92 1.70
C GLY A 370 33.33 1.48 2.00
N ARG A 371 32.39 0.53 1.98
CA ARG A 371 32.66 -0.91 2.14
C ARG A 371 33.58 -1.42 1.04
N GLN A 372 33.29 -1.10 -0.22
CA GLN A 372 34.12 -1.48 -1.37
C GLN A 372 35.53 -0.85 -1.33
N GLU A 373 35.67 0.39 -0.85
CA GLU A 373 37.00 0.99 -0.63
C GLU A 373 37.82 0.25 0.42
N VAL A 374 37.19 -0.17 1.53
CA VAL A 374 37.86 -0.93 2.61
C VAL A 374 38.27 -2.32 2.11
N GLU A 375 37.39 -3.01 1.38
CA GLU A 375 37.72 -4.31 0.77
C GLU A 375 38.88 -4.20 -0.21
N LYS A 376 38.84 -3.21 -1.11
CA LYS A 376 39.92 -2.96 -2.08
C LYS A 376 41.25 -2.60 -1.40
N LYS A 377 41.24 -1.82 -0.32
CA LYS A 377 42.44 -1.52 0.50
C LYS A 377 43.00 -2.81 1.13
N LYS A 378 42.14 -3.64 1.73
CA LYS A 378 42.51 -4.92 2.35
C LYS A 378 43.10 -5.93 1.34
N GLU A 379 42.54 -6.00 0.14
CA GLU A 379 43.11 -6.81 -0.95
C GLU A 379 44.48 -6.27 -1.40
N GLN A 380 44.63 -4.95 -1.52
CA GLN A 380 45.88 -4.32 -1.93
C GLN A 380 46.98 -4.47 -0.86
N GLU A 381 46.65 -4.44 0.43
CA GLU A 381 47.57 -4.75 1.52
C GLU A 381 47.99 -6.23 1.51
N LYS A 382 47.04 -7.15 1.36
CA LYS A 382 47.31 -8.59 1.24
C LYS A 382 48.16 -8.94 0.00
N ALA A 383 48.03 -8.19 -1.08
CA ALA A 383 48.89 -8.31 -2.25
C ALA A 383 50.33 -7.81 -1.99
N LYS A 384 50.48 -6.66 -1.31
CA LYS A 384 51.79 -6.13 -0.89
C LYS A 384 52.52 -7.06 0.08
N GLU A 385 51.79 -7.63 1.04
CA GLU A 385 52.34 -8.60 2.01
C GLU A 385 52.93 -9.83 1.29
N LYS A 386 52.15 -10.45 0.38
CA LYS A 386 52.64 -11.56 -0.46
C LYS A 386 53.87 -11.18 -1.29
N GLN A 387 53.85 -10.02 -1.94
CA GLN A 387 54.98 -9.56 -2.75
C GLN A 387 56.24 -9.33 -1.90
N GLN A 388 56.08 -8.85 -0.66
CA GLN A 388 57.18 -8.67 0.28
C GLN A 388 57.71 -10.00 0.85
N GLU A 389 56.84 -11.00 1.02
CA GLU A 389 57.23 -12.38 1.37
C GLU A 389 57.99 -13.08 0.22
N GLU A 390 57.62 -12.82 -1.03
CA GLU A 390 58.33 -13.35 -2.20
C GLU A 390 59.71 -12.70 -2.36
N LEU A 391 59.81 -11.37 -2.18
CA LEU A 391 61.07 -10.64 -2.15
C LEU A 391 62.01 -11.08 -1.01
N SER A 392 61.47 -11.42 0.16
CA SER A 392 62.30 -11.91 1.28
C SER A 392 62.85 -13.32 1.01
N LYS A 393 62.04 -14.20 0.39
CA LYS A 393 62.49 -15.51 -0.10
C LYS A 393 63.58 -15.39 -1.16
N GLN A 394 63.44 -14.49 -2.14
CA GLN A 394 64.48 -14.24 -3.14
C GLN A 394 65.80 -13.78 -2.52
N ARG A 395 65.76 -12.83 -1.56
CA ARG A 395 66.98 -12.38 -0.85
C ARG A 395 67.63 -13.49 -0.01
N GLN A 396 66.85 -14.39 0.56
CA GLN A 396 67.40 -15.53 1.29
C GLN A 396 68.11 -16.49 0.32
N ILE A 397 67.50 -16.80 -0.83
CA ILE A 397 68.10 -17.63 -1.88
C ILE A 397 69.40 -17.00 -2.42
N GLU A 398 69.41 -15.68 -2.65
CA GLU A 398 70.60 -14.93 -3.07
C GLU A 398 71.73 -15.03 -2.05
N LYS A 399 71.42 -14.84 -0.77
CA LYS A 399 72.38 -14.96 0.33
C LYS A 399 72.93 -16.39 0.48
N ASP A 400 72.06 -17.41 0.38
CA ASP A 400 72.46 -18.81 0.44
C ASP A 400 73.37 -19.17 -0.75
N LEU A 401 73.10 -18.59 -1.94
CA LEU A 401 73.93 -18.75 -3.14
C LEU A 401 75.29 -18.03 -3.03
N GLU A 402 75.33 -16.84 -2.42
CA GLU A 402 76.59 -16.16 -2.07
C GLU A 402 77.42 -16.98 -1.07
N GLU A 403 76.78 -17.58 -0.07
CA GLU A 403 77.45 -18.42 0.93
C GLU A 403 78.01 -19.70 0.31
N GLN A 404 77.23 -20.39 -0.53
CA GLN A 404 77.71 -21.50 -1.36
C GLN A 404 78.89 -21.08 -2.24
N SER A 405 78.81 -19.92 -2.89
CA SER A 405 79.89 -19.38 -3.74
C SER A 405 81.16 -19.09 -2.93
N ARG A 406 81.03 -18.54 -1.71
CA ARG A 406 82.15 -18.33 -0.79
C ARG A 406 82.77 -19.65 -0.31
N LEU A 407 81.96 -20.65 -0.02
CA LEU A 407 82.42 -21.99 0.38
C LEU A 407 83.18 -22.68 -0.77
N ILE A 408 82.69 -22.59 -2.01
CA ILE A 408 83.37 -23.08 -3.21
C ILE A 408 84.69 -22.31 -3.45
N ALA A 409 84.69 -20.98 -3.27
CA ALA A 409 85.90 -20.16 -3.38
C ALA A 409 86.93 -20.43 -2.27
N ALA A 410 86.49 -20.80 -1.06
CA ALA A 410 87.36 -21.23 0.03
C ALA A 410 87.95 -22.63 -0.25
N SER A 411 87.12 -23.58 -0.72
CA SER A 411 87.52 -24.95 -1.07
C SER A 411 88.54 -24.99 -2.23
N SER A 412 88.35 -24.13 -3.24
CA SER A 412 89.31 -23.97 -4.36
C SER A 412 90.58 -23.19 -3.99
N ARG A 413 90.59 -22.46 -2.87
CA ARG A 413 91.83 -21.92 -2.27
C ARG A 413 92.59 -22.97 -1.46
N SER A 414 91.90 -23.92 -0.80
CA SER A 414 92.56 -25.04 -0.13
C SER A 414 93.18 -26.07 -1.10
N SER A 415 92.72 -26.13 -2.35
CA SER A 415 93.34 -26.98 -3.39
C SER A 415 94.58 -26.35 -4.05
N ASN A 416 94.97 -25.12 -3.69
CA ASN A 416 96.17 -24.44 -4.19
C ASN A 416 97.20 -24.21 -3.07
N GLN A 417 97.63 -25.30 -2.41
CA GLN A 417 99.02 -25.38 -1.98
C GLN A 417 99.84 -26.03 -3.09
N PRO A 418 100.98 -25.44 -3.50
CA PRO A 418 101.89 -26.09 -4.44
C PRO A 418 102.62 -27.23 -3.73
N GLY A 419 102.06 -28.43 -3.83
CA GLY A 419 102.85 -29.65 -3.63
C GLY A 419 103.91 -29.71 -4.72
N PRO A 420 105.21 -29.92 -4.38
CA PRO A 420 106.19 -30.23 -5.39
C PRO A 420 105.87 -31.60 -6.00
N ASP A 421 106.09 -31.70 -7.31
CA ASP A 421 105.90 -32.85 -8.19
C ASP A 421 104.48 -33.00 -8.77
N GLY A 422 104.38 -32.70 -10.06
CA GLY A 422 103.12 -32.64 -10.78
C GLY A 422 102.78 -33.89 -11.57
N GLN A 423 101.52 -34.03 -11.93
CA GLN A 423 101.13 -34.67 -13.19
C GLN A 423 99.87 -34.02 -13.75
N PHE A 424 99.98 -33.60 -15.01
CA PHE A 424 98.92 -32.97 -15.78
C PHE A 424 98.11 -34.07 -16.46
N LEU A 425 96.78 -34.07 -16.31
CA LEU A 425 95.90 -34.99 -17.05
C LEU A 425 94.83 -34.19 -17.80
N VAL A 426 95.12 -33.97 -19.08
CA VAL A 426 94.17 -33.49 -20.10
C VAL A 426 93.24 -34.64 -20.46
N LEU A 427 91.93 -34.37 -20.54
CA LEU A 427 91.04 -35.07 -21.46
C LEU A 427 90.13 -34.05 -22.15
N SER A 428 90.20 -34.04 -23.48
CA SER A 428 89.45 -33.11 -24.33
C SER A 428 88.17 -33.74 -24.86
N SER A 429 87.11 -32.92 -24.87
CA SER A 429 86.21 -32.62 -26.01
C SER A 429 85.39 -33.72 -26.70
N SER A 430 84.09 -33.45 -26.92
CA SER A 430 83.48 -33.25 -28.27
C SER A 430 81.96 -33.02 -28.25
N GLN A 431 81.49 -32.15 -29.17
CA GLN A 431 80.17 -32.15 -29.87
C GLN A 431 78.87 -32.03 -29.02
N SER A 432 77.77 -31.44 -29.46
CA SER A 432 77.44 -30.46 -30.53
C SER A 432 76.00 -29.92 -30.25
N GLU A 433 75.30 -29.08 -31.02
CA GLU A 433 75.47 -28.44 -32.34
C GLU A 433 74.62 -27.14 -32.38
N ASP A 434 74.91 -26.18 -33.28
CA ASP A 434 74.08 -24.97 -33.48
C ASP A 434 72.87 -25.24 -34.40
N SER A 435 71.74 -24.54 -34.17
CA SER A 435 70.86 -24.13 -35.28
C SER A 435 70.08 -22.85 -34.95
N ASP A 436 70.45 -21.78 -35.65
CA ASP A 436 69.88 -20.43 -35.60
C ASP A 436 68.60 -20.30 -36.46
N THR A 437 68.07 -19.07 -36.52
CA THR A 437 67.02 -18.51 -37.40
C THR A 437 65.59 -18.57 -36.86
N GLY A 438 64.99 -17.39 -36.73
CA GLY A 438 63.54 -17.20 -36.60
C GLY A 438 63.03 -16.33 -37.75
N GLU A 439 61.71 -16.13 -37.81
CA GLU A 439 61.12 -14.99 -38.53
C GLU A 439 59.75 -14.60 -37.97
N GLU A 440 59.30 -13.39 -38.29
CA GLU A 440 58.00 -12.84 -37.88
C GLU A 440 56.82 -13.49 -38.62
N GLY A 441 55.58 -13.28 -38.13
CA GLY A 441 54.51 -12.92 -39.06
C GLY A 441 53.11 -13.53 -38.90
N LYS A 442 52.22 -12.73 -38.29
CA LYS A 442 50.84 -12.44 -38.75
C LYS A 442 49.75 -13.56 -38.84
N LYS A 443 48.78 -13.35 -37.93
CA LYS A 443 47.34 -13.06 -38.19
C LYS A 443 46.31 -14.18 -38.45
N LYS A 444 45.11 -13.87 -37.92
CA LYS A 444 43.77 -14.49 -38.07
C LYS A 444 43.62 -15.86 -37.40
N GLY A 445 42.55 -16.16 -36.65
CA GLY A 445 41.37 -15.36 -36.24
C GLY A 445 40.05 -16.10 -36.49
N GLU A 446 39.07 -15.92 -35.59
CA GLU A 446 37.66 -16.40 -35.70
C GLU A 446 37.49 -17.95 -35.67
N SER A 447 36.46 -18.57 -35.07
CA SER A 447 35.24 -18.09 -34.38
C SER A 447 34.76 -19.07 -33.29
N GLU A 448 33.85 -18.55 -32.45
CA GLU A 448 32.74 -19.19 -31.70
C GLU A 448 32.48 -20.70 -31.80
N ALA A 449 32.29 -21.33 -30.62
CA ALA A 449 31.09 -22.11 -30.27
C ALA A 449 30.87 -22.04 -28.76
#